data_AF-A0A0W8F558-F1
#
_entry.id   AF-A0A0W8F558-F1
#
_cell.length_a   1.000
_cell.length_b   1.000
_cell.length_c   1.000
_cell.angle_alpha   90.00
_cell.angle_beta   90.00
_cell.angle_gamma   90.00
#
_symmetry.space_group_name_H-M   'P 1'
#
loop_
_entity.id
_entity.type
_entity.pdbx_description
1 polymer ?
#
loop_
_entity_poly.entity_id
_entity_poly.type
_entity_poly.pdbx_seq_one_letter_code
_entity_poly.pdbx_strand_id
1 'polypeptide(L)'
;MKFSTYLFIEPVQIIMSLCKVKGKVVYHIHDGNWRVGETYHIGEKKNKFHNIELNETYGDLEMRSKKLYDPQSEDAIVDWIGRNTFEIFYLRDVITKLNQLDDLSAKEDIIKCLEKHQHELIDIQKHLGKVEAAINDYRCAVDVLRRYLLLVREYVFEDVRFNSFSALPSRQKCLWVIEDNGNINESIEFWWKELSRRGKLLKLEINGDLFQSDETHLSLELRPIESLKSKAESYWRGELRDDPTHYEYLFIGDAKVLDEVRKNYSEFEAQKIGS
;
A
#
# COMPACT_ATOMS: atom_id res chain seq x y z
N MET A 1 63.68 16.67 -8.00
CA MET A 1 63.20 15.33 -7.59
C MET A 1 62.11 15.49 -6.52
N LYS A 2 60.83 15.37 -6.90
CA LYS A 2 59.73 15.09 -5.99
C LYS A 2 58.78 14.17 -6.76
N PHE A 3 58.84 12.88 -6.44
CA PHE A 3 57.86 11.90 -6.91
C PHE A 3 56.57 12.16 -6.11
N SER A 4 55.51 12.58 -6.79
CA SER A 4 54.15 12.51 -6.25
C SER A 4 53.51 11.29 -6.89
N THR A 5 53.55 10.19 -6.17
CA THR A 5 52.81 8.96 -6.45
C THR A 5 51.33 9.26 -6.22
N TYR A 6 50.61 9.50 -7.30
CA TYR A 6 49.16 9.36 -7.29
C TYR A 6 48.85 7.88 -7.10
N LEU A 7 48.42 7.53 -5.89
CA LEU A 7 47.73 6.27 -5.61
C LEU A 7 46.44 6.27 -6.45
N PHE A 8 46.51 5.60 -7.60
CA PHE A 8 45.34 5.08 -8.27
C PHE A 8 44.66 4.11 -7.29
N ILE A 9 43.61 4.58 -6.63
CA ILE A 9 42.66 3.69 -5.96
C ILE A 9 41.85 3.09 -7.10
N GLU A 10 42.10 1.82 -7.42
CA GLU A 10 41.28 1.06 -8.36
C GLU A 10 39.81 1.11 -7.91
N PRO A 11 38.84 1.26 -8.84
CA PRO A 11 37.44 1.18 -8.47
C PRO A 11 37.16 -0.22 -7.94
N VAL A 12 36.79 -0.29 -6.66
CA VAL A 12 36.24 -1.49 -6.04
C VAL A 12 35.05 -1.94 -6.92
N GLN A 13 35.21 -3.06 -7.61
CA GLN A 13 34.11 -3.76 -8.26
C GLN A 13 33.15 -4.26 -7.18
N ILE A 14 32.17 -3.41 -6.84
CA ILE A 14 31.05 -3.79 -6.00
C ILE A 14 30.07 -4.59 -6.86
N ILE A 15 29.66 -5.73 -6.29
CA ILE A 15 29.05 -6.90 -6.92
C ILE A 15 27.82 -6.53 -7.74
N MET A 16 27.89 -6.69 -9.06
CA MET A 16 26.71 -6.67 -9.92
C MET A 16 25.86 -7.91 -9.59
N SER A 17 24.77 -7.74 -8.81
CA SER A 17 23.86 -8.82 -8.40
C SER A 17 22.93 -9.31 -9.52
N LEU A 18 23.37 -9.22 -10.78
CA LEU A 18 22.70 -9.80 -11.94
C LEU A 18 23.16 -11.25 -12.10
N CYS A 19 22.27 -12.19 -11.85
CA CYS A 19 22.54 -13.61 -12.00
C CYS A 19 21.82 -14.18 -13.24
N LYS A 20 22.58 -14.77 -14.15
CA LYS A 20 22.03 -15.59 -15.25
C LYS A 20 21.60 -16.93 -14.67
N VAL A 21 20.30 -17.20 -14.66
CA VAL A 21 19.72 -18.44 -14.11
C VAL A 21 19.21 -19.34 -15.22
N LYS A 22 19.38 -20.65 -15.05
CA LYS A 22 18.88 -21.67 -15.97
C LYS A 22 18.27 -22.82 -15.17
N GLY A 23 17.00 -23.12 -15.43
CA GLY A 23 16.25 -24.16 -14.73
C GLY A 23 16.05 -23.89 -13.24
N LYS A 24 16.13 -22.63 -12.80
CA LYS A 24 16.03 -22.29 -11.37
C LYS A 24 14.57 -22.31 -10.94
N VAL A 25 14.30 -22.89 -9.78
CA VAL A 25 12.94 -22.95 -9.23
C VAL A 25 12.71 -21.75 -8.31
N VAL A 26 11.62 -21.03 -8.54
CA VAL A 26 11.19 -19.87 -7.74
C VAL A 26 9.67 -19.89 -7.55
N TYR A 27 9.17 -18.97 -6.74
CA TYR A 27 7.74 -18.80 -6.49
C TYR A 27 7.26 -17.43 -6.96
N HIS A 28 5.99 -17.34 -7.34
CA HIS A 28 5.37 -16.08 -7.77
C HIS A 28 3.91 -16.06 -7.31
N ILE A 29 3.46 -14.92 -6.77
CA ILE A 29 2.07 -14.69 -6.40
C ILE A 29 1.37 -14.03 -7.59
N HIS A 30 0.38 -14.71 -8.15
CA HIS A 30 -0.24 -14.32 -9.41
C HIS A 30 -1.76 -14.19 -9.30
N ASP A 31 -2.35 -13.11 -9.82
CA ASP A 31 -3.79 -12.85 -9.82
C ASP A 31 -4.44 -13.01 -11.21
N GLY A 32 -3.88 -13.87 -12.05
CA GLY A 32 -4.32 -14.08 -13.43
C GLY A 32 -4.39 -15.54 -13.84
N ASN A 33 -4.56 -15.75 -15.15
CA ASN A 33 -4.93 -17.04 -15.74
C ASN A 33 -3.73 -17.90 -16.17
N TRP A 34 -2.59 -17.80 -15.48
CA TRP A 34 -1.44 -18.66 -15.77
C TRP A 34 -1.74 -20.12 -15.50
N ARG A 35 -1.40 -21.00 -16.45
CA ARG A 35 -1.70 -22.44 -16.40
C ARG A 35 -0.43 -23.26 -16.23
N VAL A 36 -0.55 -24.33 -15.47
CA VAL A 36 0.52 -25.32 -15.28
C VAL A 36 0.93 -25.91 -16.63
N GLY A 37 2.25 -26.01 -16.85
CA GLY A 37 2.87 -26.49 -18.07
C GLY A 37 3.17 -25.41 -19.11
N GLU A 38 2.53 -24.23 -19.03
CA GLU A 38 2.77 -23.13 -19.97
C GLU A 38 4.04 -22.33 -19.64
N THR A 39 4.63 -21.71 -20.66
CA THR A 39 5.80 -20.85 -20.53
C THR A 39 5.46 -19.42 -20.95
N TYR A 40 5.85 -18.47 -20.11
CA TYR A 40 5.59 -17.05 -20.26
C TYR A 40 6.91 -16.29 -20.44
N HIS A 41 6.96 -15.39 -21.41
CA HIS A 41 8.13 -14.57 -21.71
C HIS A 41 7.98 -13.20 -21.06
N ILE A 42 8.90 -12.87 -20.16
CA ILE A 42 8.90 -11.68 -19.30
C ILE A 42 10.01 -10.72 -19.75
N GLY A 43 9.72 -9.42 -19.85
CA GLY A 43 10.70 -8.39 -20.17
C GLY A 43 10.28 -7.44 -21.30
N GLU A 44 11.24 -6.62 -21.76
CA GLU A 44 10.96 -5.36 -22.48
C GLU A 44 10.28 -5.47 -23.85
N LYS A 45 10.22 -6.66 -24.46
CA LYS A 45 9.67 -6.84 -25.82
C LYS A 45 8.13 -6.79 -25.89
N LYS A 46 7.42 -6.50 -24.78
CA LYS A 46 5.96 -6.30 -24.75
C LYS A 46 5.59 -5.09 -23.90
N ASN A 47 5.76 -3.90 -24.46
CA ASN A 47 5.42 -2.65 -23.79
C ASN A 47 3.89 -2.42 -23.75
N LYS A 48 3.26 -2.63 -22.58
CA LYS A 48 1.93 -2.08 -22.26
C LYS A 48 1.99 -0.82 -21.39
N PHE A 49 3.17 -0.43 -20.91
CA PHE A 49 3.35 0.66 -19.93
C PHE A 49 3.65 2.03 -20.55
N HIS A 50 3.71 2.14 -21.89
CA HIS A 50 3.56 3.43 -22.56
C HIS A 50 2.10 3.94 -22.58
N ASN A 51 1.15 3.08 -22.19
CA ASN A 51 -0.24 3.44 -21.96
C ASN A 51 -0.57 3.30 -20.47
N ILE A 52 0.17 3.98 -19.59
CA ILE A 52 -0.53 4.60 -18.46
C ILE A 52 -1.35 5.72 -19.08
N GLU A 53 -2.46 5.32 -19.72
CA GLU A 53 -3.54 6.25 -19.99
C GLU A 53 -3.91 6.81 -18.61
N LEU A 54 -3.57 8.07 -18.41
CA LEU A 54 -4.13 8.95 -17.40
C LEU A 54 -5.64 9.19 -17.63
N ASN A 55 -6.33 8.24 -18.29
CA ASN A 55 -7.76 8.28 -18.55
C ASN A 55 -8.44 7.48 -17.45
N GLU A 56 -9.32 8.15 -16.73
CA GLU A 56 -10.10 7.73 -15.56
C GLU A 56 -9.54 8.22 -14.22
N THR A 57 -9.50 9.54 -14.02
CA THR A 57 -9.88 10.24 -12.75
C THR A 57 -9.55 11.73 -12.74
N TYR A 58 -9.01 12.33 -13.81
CA TYR A 58 -8.76 13.78 -13.82
C TYR A 58 -10.00 14.64 -14.07
N GLY A 59 -11.07 14.10 -14.67
CA GLY A 59 -12.30 14.85 -14.94
C GLY A 59 -13.16 15.18 -13.70
N ASP A 60 -13.06 14.38 -12.64
CA ASP A 60 -13.93 14.50 -11.45
C ASP A 60 -13.28 15.27 -10.28
N LEU A 61 -11.94 15.36 -10.26
CA LEU A 61 -11.20 15.98 -9.15
C LEU A 61 -11.13 17.50 -9.24
N GLU A 62 -11.12 18.07 -10.46
CA GLU A 62 -11.02 19.51 -10.65
C GLU A 62 -12.33 20.26 -10.31
N MET A 63 -13.46 19.54 -10.23
CA MET A 63 -14.76 20.12 -9.89
C MET A 63 -15.05 20.11 -8.37
N ARG A 64 -14.30 19.34 -7.57
CA ARG A 64 -14.50 19.21 -6.11
C ARG A 64 -13.50 19.99 -5.25
N SER A 65 -12.38 20.46 -5.79
CA SER A 65 -11.36 21.20 -5.02
C SER A 65 -11.72 22.65 -4.67
N LYS A 66 -12.90 23.16 -5.08
CA LYS A 66 -13.32 24.56 -4.86
C LYS A 66 -14.07 24.85 -3.55
N LYS A 67 -13.97 23.98 -2.53
CA LYS A 67 -14.37 24.33 -1.15
C LYS A 67 -13.28 23.91 -0.17
N LEU A 68 -12.18 24.65 -0.19
CA LEU A 68 -11.10 24.49 0.79
C LEU A 68 -11.53 25.06 2.16
N TYR A 69 -11.64 24.13 3.11
CA TYR A 69 -11.07 24.16 4.46
C TYR A 69 -11.15 25.49 5.24
N ASP A 70 -12.01 25.52 6.27
CA ASP A 70 -12.01 26.53 7.34
C ASP A 70 -11.42 25.91 8.62
N PRO A 71 -10.23 26.36 9.07
CA PRO A 71 -9.55 25.83 10.25
C PRO A 71 -10.29 26.03 11.59
N GLN A 72 -11.36 26.83 11.66
CA GLN A 72 -12.12 27.02 12.90
C GLN A 72 -13.09 25.87 13.23
N SER A 73 -13.23 24.85 12.38
CA SER A 73 -14.27 23.84 12.53
C SER A 73 -13.92 22.66 13.45
N GLU A 74 -12.65 22.36 13.70
CA GLU A 74 -12.25 21.09 14.33
C GLU A 74 -12.50 21.08 15.86
N ASP A 75 -12.09 22.15 16.55
CA ASP A 75 -12.40 22.35 17.98
C ASP A 75 -13.92 22.50 18.21
N ALA A 76 -14.63 23.13 17.27
CA ALA A 76 -16.07 23.27 17.31
C ALA A 76 -16.80 21.91 17.19
N ILE A 77 -16.28 20.98 16.39
CA ILE A 77 -16.84 19.63 16.23
C ILE A 77 -16.66 18.79 17.50
N VAL A 78 -15.46 18.81 18.11
CA VAL A 78 -15.17 18.06 19.34
C VAL A 78 -16.03 18.56 20.51
N ASP A 79 -16.11 19.88 20.68
CA ASP A 79 -16.91 20.52 21.73
C ASP A 79 -18.42 20.30 21.52
N TRP A 80 -18.86 20.17 20.27
CA TRP A 80 -20.24 19.82 19.92
C TRP A 80 -20.59 18.35 20.20
N ILE A 81 -19.72 17.39 19.92
CA ILE A 81 -19.94 15.97 20.25
C ILE A 81 -20.07 15.77 21.77
N GLY A 82 -19.24 16.47 22.55
CA GLY A 82 -19.29 16.44 24.02
C GLY A 82 -20.64 16.90 24.58
N ARG A 83 -21.17 18.03 24.08
CA ARG A 83 -22.47 18.57 24.52
C ARG A 83 -23.65 17.65 24.20
N ASN A 84 -23.69 17.08 23.01
CA ASN A 84 -24.83 16.26 22.57
C ASN A 84 -24.88 14.87 23.23
N THR A 85 -23.74 14.33 23.66
CA THR A 85 -23.71 13.07 24.41
C THR A 85 -24.40 13.21 25.77
N PHE A 86 -24.28 14.37 26.42
CA PHE A 86 -24.93 14.67 27.70
C PHE A 86 -26.46 14.85 27.57
N GLU A 87 -26.90 15.54 26.51
CA GLU A 87 -28.31 15.73 26.14
C GLU A 87 -29.06 14.39 25.95
N ILE A 88 -28.43 13.40 25.29
CA ILE A 88 -29.02 12.07 25.07
C ILE A 88 -29.29 11.33 26.39
N PHE A 89 -28.39 11.44 27.39
CA PHE A 89 -28.62 10.83 28.71
C PHE A 89 -29.74 11.52 29.48
N TYR A 90 -29.84 12.86 29.36
CA TYR A 90 -30.90 13.65 29.99
C TYR A 90 -32.28 13.30 29.43
N LEU A 91 -32.42 13.17 28.11
CA LEU A 91 -33.65 12.78 27.44
C LEU A 91 -34.20 11.42 27.90
N ARG A 92 -33.32 10.46 28.17
CA ARG A 92 -33.71 9.12 28.63
C ARG A 92 -34.33 9.14 30.02
N ASP A 93 -33.84 10.02 30.90
CA ASP A 93 -34.38 10.23 32.24
C ASP A 93 -35.75 10.95 32.20
N VAL A 94 -35.91 11.92 31.30
CA VAL A 94 -37.19 12.64 31.08
C VAL A 94 -38.28 11.70 30.56
N ILE A 95 -37.98 10.81 29.60
CA ILE A 95 -38.91 9.80 29.07
C ILE A 95 -39.39 8.84 30.18
N THR A 96 -38.52 8.55 31.15
CA THR A 96 -38.86 7.66 32.28
C THR A 96 -39.84 8.34 33.25
N LYS A 97 -39.64 9.64 33.52
CA LYS A 97 -40.52 10.45 34.39
C LYS A 97 -41.89 10.73 33.76
N LEU A 98 -41.93 10.86 32.44
CA LEU A 98 -43.15 11.05 31.64
C LEU A 98 -44.20 9.94 31.82
N ASN A 99 -43.75 8.68 31.89
CA ASN A 99 -44.62 7.52 31.99
C ASN A 99 -45.33 7.39 33.36
N GLN A 100 -45.07 8.31 34.29
CA GLN A 100 -45.59 8.31 35.66
C GLN A 100 -46.60 9.44 35.94
N LEU A 101 -46.95 10.28 34.95
CA LEU A 101 -47.80 11.47 35.14
C LEU A 101 -49.23 11.31 34.56
N ASP A 102 -50.26 11.58 35.39
CA ASP A 102 -51.69 11.52 35.01
C ASP A 102 -52.27 12.86 34.50
N ASP A 103 -51.60 13.99 34.75
CA ASP A 103 -52.08 15.35 34.43
C ASP A 103 -51.82 15.76 32.96
N LEU A 104 -52.84 16.32 32.29
CA LEU A 104 -52.85 16.76 30.89
C LEU A 104 -52.02 18.03 30.65
N SER A 105 -51.96 18.96 31.61
CA SER A 105 -51.17 20.20 31.46
C SER A 105 -49.66 19.93 31.49
N ALA A 106 -49.23 18.99 32.34
CA ALA A 106 -47.82 18.56 32.40
C ALA A 106 -47.40 17.82 31.12
N LYS A 107 -48.32 17.16 30.42
CA LYS A 107 -48.04 16.47 29.15
C LYS A 107 -47.77 17.45 28.00
N GLU A 108 -48.45 18.60 27.94
CA GLU A 108 -48.22 19.61 26.90
C GLU A 108 -46.83 20.25 26.97
N ASP A 109 -46.35 20.59 28.17
CA ASP A 109 -45.00 21.16 28.34
C ASP A 109 -43.91 20.15 27.99
N ILE A 110 -44.15 18.86 28.26
CA ILE A 110 -43.20 17.82 27.89
C ILE A 110 -43.25 17.51 26.39
N ILE A 111 -44.41 17.60 25.72
CA ILE A 111 -44.49 17.49 24.26
C ILE A 111 -43.64 18.59 23.60
N LYS A 112 -43.75 19.84 24.04
CA LYS A 112 -42.89 20.95 23.54
C LYS A 112 -41.41 20.66 23.77
N CYS A 113 -41.07 20.08 24.92
CA CYS A 113 -39.70 19.66 25.22
C CYS A 113 -39.21 18.59 24.23
N LEU A 114 -40.01 17.56 23.96
CA LEU A 114 -39.68 16.51 22.99
C LEU A 114 -39.56 17.05 21.56
N GLU A 115 -40.43 17.98 21.15
CA GLU A 115 -40.36 18.64 19.84
C GLU A 115 -39.06 19.44 19.68
N LYS A 116 -38.63 20.16 20.72
CA LYS A 116 -37.35 20.89 20.73
C LYS A 116 -36.16 19.94 20.53
N HIS A 117 -36.10 18.84 21.28
CA HIS A 117 -35.02 17.88 21.14
C HIS A 117 -35.07 17.12 19.81
N GLN A 118 -36.27 16.89 19.24
CA GLN A 118 -36.40 16.33 17.91
C GLN A 118 -35.79 17.23 16.83
N HIS A 119 -35.95 18.55 16.94
CA HIS A 119 -35.29 19.50 16.04
C HIS A 119 -33.76 19.48 16.20
N GLU A 120 -33.26 19.43 17.44
CA GLU A 120 -31.83 19.31 17.72
C GLU A 120 -31.25 18.00 17.13
N LEU A 121 -31.97 16.88 17.23
CA LEU A 121 -31.57 15.61 16.61
C LEU A 121 -31.48 15.69 15.08
N ILE A 122 -32.41 16.40 14.42
CA ILE A 122 -32.37 16.60 12.96
C ILE A 122 -31.13 17.42 12.57
N ASP A 123 -30.81 18.47 13.33
CA ASP A 123 -29.60 19.26 13.10
C ASP A 123 -28.33 18.45 13.34
N ILE A 124 -28.32 17.56 14.35
CA ILE A 124 -27.22 16.63 14.60
C ILE A 124 -26.99 15.70 13.41
N GLN A 125 -28.05 15.09 12.89
CA GLN A 125 -27.97 14.20 11.73
C GLN A 125 -27.42 14.93 10.50
N LYS A 126 -27.82 16.19 10.28
CA LYS A 126 -27.31 17.01 9.18
C LYS A 126 -25.82 17.31 9.32
N HIS A 127 -25.33 17.60 10.53
CA HIS A 127 -23.91 17.82 10.77
C HIS A 127 -23.10 16.54 10.61
N LEU A 128 -23.61 15.40 11.08
CA LEU A 128 -22.99 14.10 10.89
C LEU A 128 -22.75 13.79 9.40
N GLY A 129 -23.77 13.99 8.55
CA GLY A 129 -23.63 13.77 7.10
C GLY A 129 -22.56 14.67 6.44
N LYS A 130 -22.34 15.89 6.95
CA LYS A 130 -21.24 16.74 6.47
C LYS A 130 -19.87 16.22 6.89
N VAL A 131 -19.75 15.70 8.12
CA VAL A 131 -18.50 15.12 8.63
C VAL A 131 -18.15 13.86 7.84
N GLU A 132 -19.13 12.99 7.57
CA GLU A 132 -18.93 11.80 6.73
C GLU A 132 -18.45 12.15 5.33
N ALA A 133 -19.01 13.19 4.71
CA ALA A 133 -18.55 13.68 3.42
C ALA A 133 -17.09 14.17 3.47
N ALA A 134 -16.73 14.97 4.48
CA ALA A 134 -15.37 15.47 4.66
C ALA A 134 -14.35 14.35 4.89
N ILE A 135 -14.72 13.32 5.67
CA ILE A 135 -13.87 12.12 5.88
C ILE A 135 -13.63 11.40 4.55
N ASN A 136 -14.66 11.26 3.72
CA ASN A 136 -14.52 10.61 2.42
C ASN A 136 -13.61 11.41 1.47
N ASP A 137 -13.74 12.74 1.45
CA ASP A 137 -12.85 13.60 0.66
C ASP A 137 -11.39 13.51 1.13
N TYR A 138 -11.16 13.50 2.45
CA TYR A 138 -9.82 13.33 3.02
C TYR A 138 -9.21 11.98 2.63
N ARG A 139 -9.97 10.89 2.72
CA ARG A 139 -9.53 9.55 2.28
C ARG A 139 -9.15 9.53 0.81
N CYS A 140 -9.94 10.18 -0.04
CA CYS A 140 -9.65 10.30 -1.46
C CYS A 140 -8.33 11.05 -1.70
N ALA A 141 -8.11 12.18 -1.02
CA ALA A 141 -6.87 12.95 -1.13
C ALA A 141 -5.64 12.13 -0.69
N VAL A 142 -5.75 11.38 0.41
CA VAL A 142 -4.68 10.49 0.89
C VAL A 142 -4.37 9.40 -0.14
N ASP A 143 -5.38 8.78 -0.75
CA ASP A 143 -5.18 7.76 -1.78
C ASP A 143 -4.48 8.31 -3.02
N VAL A 144 -4.87 9.52 -3.48
CA VAL A 144 -4.22 10.19 -4.61
C VAL A 144 -2.75 10.50 -4.30
N LEU A 145 -2.47 11.06 -3.12
CA LEU A 145 -1.09 11.35 -2.69
C LEU A 145 -0.25 10.07 -2.63
N ARG A 146 -0.80 8.98 -2.09
CA ARG A 146 -0.09 7.69 -2.02
C ARG A 146 0.26 7.16 -3.40
N ARG A 147 -0.67 7.23 -4.37
CA ARG A 147 -0.43 6.82 -5.76
C ARG A 147 0.60 7.71 -6.46
N TYR A 148 0.56 9.01 -6.21
CA TYR A 148 1.55 9.94 -6.73
C TYR A 148 2.96 9.63 -6.19
N LEU A 149 3.10 9.35 -4.89
CA LEU A 149 4.38 8.97 -4.30
C LEU A 149 4.93 7.65 -4.86
N LEU A 150 4.06 6.66 -5.07
CA LEU A 150 4.42 5.42 -5.77
C LEU A 150 4.95 5.69 -7.18
N LEU A 151 4.26 6.54 -7.94
CA LEU A 151 4.68 6.90 -9.30
C LEU A 151 6.04 7.61 -9.30
N VAL A 152 6.24 8.60 -8.41
CA VAL A 152 7.51 9.31 -8.29
C VAL A 152 8.64 8.36 -7.90
N ARG A 153 8.40 7.44 -6.96
CA ARG A 153 9.38 6.38 -6.60
C ARG A 153 9.77 5.56 -7.81
N GLU A 154 8.81 4.97 -8.50
CA GLU A 154 9.10 4.09 -9.64
C GLU A 154 9.76 4.85 -10.80
N TYR A 155 9.44 6.13 -11.00
CA TYR A 155 10.12 6.98 -11.99
C TYR A 155 11.58 7.23 -11.63
N VAL A 156 11.86 7.65 -10.39
CA VAL A 156 13.24 7.93 -9.94
C VAL A 156 14.08 6.65 -9.93
N PHE A 157 13.50 5.52 -9.51
CA PHE A 157 14.19 4.23 -9.52
C PHE A 157 14.52 3.81 -10.95
N GLU A 158 13.60 3.95 -11.89
CA GLU A 158 13.85 3.61 -13.30
C GLU A 158 14.87 4.57 -13.95
N ASP A 159 14.85 5.85 -13.61
CA ASP A 159 15.83 6.84 -14.09
C ASP A 159 17.26 6.47 -13.62
N VAL A 160 17.44 6.15 -12.33
CA VAL A 160 18.74 5.71 -11.80
C VAL A 160 19.16 4.38 -12.45
N ARG A 161 18.24 3.43 -12.61
CA ARG A 161 18.52 2.16 -13.28
C ARG A 161 18.99 2.39 -14.70
N PHE A 162 18.24 3.17 -15.48
CA PHE A 162 18.53 3.39 -16.89
C PHE A 162 19.88 4.06 -17.10
N ASN A 163 20.22 5.05 -16.27
CA ASN A 163 21.46 5.81 -16.42
C ASN A 163 22.70 5.07 -15.88
N SER A 164 22.56 4.29 -14.80
CA SER A 164 23.72 3.74 -14.08
C SER A 164 23.76 2.21 -14.01
N PHE A 165 22.63 1.53 -14.22
CA PHE A 165 22.47 0.08 -14.04
C PHE A 165 21.62 -0.56 -15.17
N SER A 166 21.81 -0.10 -16.41
CA SER A 166 20.91 -0.38 -17.54
C SER A 166 20.76 -1.87 -17.89
N ALA A 167 21.75 -2.69 -17.50
CA ALA A 167 21.74 -4.15 -17.67
C ALA A 167 20.79 -4.88 -16.69
N LEU A 168 20.37 -4.24 -15.59
CA LEU A 168 19.50 -4.86 -14.59
C LEU A 168 18.03 -4.86 -15.03
N PRO A 169 17.21 -5.84 -14.60
CA PRO A 169 15.78 -5.88 -14.85
C PRO A 169 15.07 -4.60 -14.38
N SER A 170 14.24 -4.01 -15.24
CA SER A 170 13.36 -2.89 -14.86
C SER A 170 12.23 -3.38 -13.96
N ARG A 171 12.03 -2.73 -12.79
CA ARG A 171 10.88 -2.98 -11.89
C ARG A 171 9.53 -2.85 -12.61
N GLN A 172 9.45 -1.95 -13.58
CA GLN A 172 8.21 -1.71 -14.33
C GLN A 172 7.88 -2.81 -15.36
N LYS A 173 8.80 -3.76 -15.58
CA LYS A 173 8.72 -4.73 -16.70
C LYS A 173 9.10 -6.16 -16.30
N CYS A 174 9.63 -6.36 -15.11
CA CYS A 174 10.04 -7.66 -14.60
C CYS A 174 8.83 -8.45 -14.05
N LEU A 175 9.10 -9.70 -13.73
CA LEU A 175 8.27 -10.52 -12.85
C LEU A 175 8.90 -10.48 -11.46
N TRP A 176 8.12 -10.14 -10.44
CA TRP A 176 8.55 -10.31 -9.05
C TRP A 176 8.44 -11.78 -8.68
N VAL A 177 9.55 -12.35 -8.20
CA VAL A 177 9.63 -13.74 -7.76
C VAL A 177 10.18 -13.83 -6.35
N ILE A 178 9.95 -14.96 -5.70
CA ILE A 178 10.42 -15.29 -4.37
C ILE A 178 11.34 -16.49 -4.51
N GLU A 179 12.60 -16.32 -4.13
CA GLU A 179 13.60 -17.38 -4.16
C GLU A 179 13.59 -18.16 -2.84
N ASP A 180 13.85 -19.47 -2.90
CA ASP A 180 14.12 -20.26 -1.71
C ASP A 180 15.58 -20.07 -1.28
N ASN A 181 15.76 -19.15 -0.33
CA ASN A 181 17.05 -18.82 0.29
C ASN A 181 17.19 -19.43 1.69
N GLY A 182 16.44 -20.49 1.99
CA GLY A 182 16.39 -21.14 3.31
C GLY A 182 15.29 -20.64 4.24
N ASN A 183 14.51 -19.62 3.84
CA ASN A 183 13.39 -19.06 4.61
C ASN A 183 12.12 -18.84 3.75
N ILE A 184 11.81 -19.80 2.88
CA ILE A 184 10.79 -19.63 1.83
C ILE A 184 9.38 -19.45 2.39
N ASN A 185 9.01 -20.11 3.49
CA ASN A 185 7.64 -20.04 4.02
C ASN A 185 7.34 -18.65 4.58
N GLU A 186 8.29 -18.08 5.29
CA GLU A 186 8.30 -16.76 5.90
C GLU A 186 8.29 -15.69 4.80
N SER A 187 9.15 -15.84 3.79
CA SER A 187 9.21 -14.94 2.64
C SER A 187 7.89 -14.93 1.88
N ILE A 188 7.31 -16.10 1.62
CA ILE A 188 5.99 -16.19 0.99
C ILE A 188 4.93 -15.55 1.88
N GLU A 189 4.88 -15.83 3.19
CA GLU A 189 3.86 -15.24 4.06
C GLU A 189 3.97 -13.71 4.13
N PHE A 190 5.19 -13.18 4.19
CA PHE A 190 5.45 -11.74 4.13
C PHE A 190 4.87 -11.12 2.85
N TRP A 191 5.32 -11.60 1.68
CA TRP A 191 4.89 -11.05 0.39
C TRP A 191 3.39 -11.25 0.12
N TRP A 192 2.82 -12.36 0.58
CA TRP A 192 1.39 -12.63 0.46
C TRP A 192 0.56 -11.64 1.27
N LYS A 193 1.01 -11.31 2.49
CA LYS A 193 0.38 -10.30 3.33
C LYS A 193 0.46 -8.92 2.68
N GLU A 194 1.62 -8.53 2.16
CA GLU A 194 1.80 -7.24 1.47
C GLU A 194 0.89 -7.10 0.25
N LEU A 195 0.59 -8.21 -0.43
CA LEU A 195 -0.37 -8.27 -1.56
C LEU A 195 -1.84 -8.43 -1.11
N SER A 196 -2.16 -8.16 0.16
CA SER A 196 -3.51 -8.30 0.73
C SER A 196 -4.10 -9.70 0.58
N ARG A 197 -3.24 -10.71 0.55
CA ARG A 197 -3.56 -12.11 0.35
C ARG A 197 -4.36 -12.47 -0.90
N ARG A 198 -4.19 -11.68 -1.97
CA ARG A 198 -4.83 -11.92 -3.26
C ARG A 198 -3.95 -12.77 -4.18
N GLY A 199 -4.61 -13.49 -5.09
CA GLY A 199 -3.96 -14.34 -6.08
C GLY A 199 -3.65 -15.76 -5.57
N LYS A 200 -2.90 -16.48 -6.39
CA LYS A 200 -2.47 -17.87 -6.18
C LYS A 200 -0.94 -17.99 -6.21
N LEU A 201 -0.43 -19.01 -5.53
CA LEU A 201 1.00 -19.30 -5.49
C LEU A 201 1.36 -20.17 -6.68
N LEU A 202 2.27 -19.68 -7.51
CA LEU A 202 2.81 -20.46 -8.61
C LEU A 202 4.23 -20.85 -8.29
N LYS A 203 4.55 -22.13 -8.53
CA LYS A 203 5.93 -22.63 -8.58
C LYS A 203 6.40 -22.54 -10.03
N LEU A 204 7.50 -21.86 -10.26
CA LEU A 204 8.02 -21.57 -11.60
C LEU A 204 9.41 -22.17 -11.78
N GLU A 205 9.71 -22.62 -12.99
CA GLU A 205 11.07 -22.81 -13.48
C GLU A 205 11.43 -21.61 -14.35
N ILE A 206 12.51 -20.91 -14.01
CA ILE A 206 12.93 -19.69 -14.69
C ILE A 206 14.28 -19.85 -15.40
N ASN A 207 14.36 -19.23 -16.58
CA ASN A 207 15.55 -19.15 -17.42
C ASN A 207 15.73 -17.70 -17.89
N GLY A 208 16.77 -17.01 -17.42
CA GLY A 208 16.95 -15.59 -17.75
C GLY A 208 17.82 -14.82 -16.76
N ASP A 209 17.52 -13.53 -16.61
CA ASP A 209 18.20 -12.63 -15.70
C ASP A 209 17.40 -12.47 -14.40
N LEU A 210 18.07 -12.69 -13.28
CA LEU A 210 17.53 -12.52 -11.95
C LEU A 210 18.36 -11.48 -11.20
N PHE A 211 17.70 -10.47 -10.65
CA PHE A 211 18.31 -9.45 -9.82
C PHE A 211 17.72 -9.52 -8.41
N GLN A 212 18.57 -9.35 -7.40
CA GLN A 212 18.20 -9.39 -5.99
C GLN A 212 18.45 -8.02 -5.34
N SER A 213 17.49 -7.58 -4.54
CA SER A 213 17.60 -6.40 -3.68
C SER A 213 16.74 -6.56 -2.43
N ASP A 214 16.63 -5.48 -1.64
CA ASP A 214 15.87 -5.41 -0.41
C ASP A 214 14.74 -4.38 -0.51
N GLU A 215 13.53 -4.76 -0.09
CA GLU A 215 12.35 -3.89 -0.16
C GLU A 215 12.43 -2.65 0.75
N THR A 216 13.28 -2.65 1.78
CA THR A 216 13.44 -1.50 2.69
C THR A 216 13.88 -0.22 1.99
N HIS A 217 14.57 -0.33 0.85
CA HIS A 217 14.94 0.84 0.04
C HIS A 217 13.72 1.50 -0.62
N LEU A 218 12.56 0.84 -0.69
CA LEU A 218 11.35 1.25 -1.40
C LEU A 218 10.36 2.07 -0.55
N SER A 219 10.79 2.60 0.59
CA SER A 219 9.94 3.37 1.52
C SER A 219 9.17 4.51 0.83
N LEU A 220 7.87 4.62 1.10
CA LEU A 220 7.00 5.70 0.60
C LEU A 220 7.00 6.93 1.51
N GLU A 221 8.18 7.43 1.83
CA GLU A 221 8.32 8.62 2.68
C GLU A 221 8.36 9.90 1.83
N LEU A 222 7.76 10.98 2.36
CA LEU A 222 7.95 12.32 1.83
C LEU A 222 9.38 12.77 2.14
N ARG A 223 10.27 12.62 1.16
CA ARG A 223 11.68 13.01 1.23
C ARG A 223 12.05 13.85 0.01
N PRO A 224 13.11 14.67 0.10
CA PRO A 224 13.70 15.29 -1.08
C PRO A 224 14.08 14.25 -2.14
N ILE A 225 14.01 14.64 -3.41
CA ILE A 225 14.28 13.75 -4.56
C ILE A 225 15.69 13.15 -4.48
N GLU A 226 16.67 13.90 -3.96
CA GLU A 226 18.05 13.46 -3.78
C GLU A 226 18.14 12.25 -2.84
N SER A 227 17.36 12.25 -1.75
CA SER A 227 17.30 11.11 -0.83
C SER A 227 16.69 9.88 -1.49
N LEU A 228 15.70 10.07 -2.36
CA LEU A 228 15.07 9.00 -3.13
C LEU A 228 16.05 8.42 -4.17
N LYS A 229 16.88 9.26 -4.80
CA LYS A 229 17.96 8.83 -5.69
C LYS A 229 19.00 7.99 -4.96
N SER A 230 19.46 8.42 -3.78
CA SER A 230 20.41 7.63 -2.98
C SER A 230 19.84 6.25 -2.62
N LYS A 231 18.56 6.17 -2.24
CA LYS A 231 17.88 4.89 -1.99
C LYS A 231 17.78 4.03 -3.25
N ALA A 232 17.46 4.64 -4.40
CA ALA A 232 17.42 3.94 -5.67
C ALA A 232 18.80 3.36 -6.04
N GLU A 233 19.88 4.11 -5.82
CA GLU A 233 21.23 3.61 -6.05
C GLU A 233 21.58 2.44 -5.13
N SER A 234 21.29 2.53 -3.83
CA SER A 234 21.50 1.43 -2.87
C SER A 234 20.70 0.19 -3.25
N TYR A 235 19.45 0.38 -3.65
CA TYR A 235 18.61 -0.68 -4.18
C TYR A 235 19.26 -1.36 -5.38
N TRP A 236 19.70 -0.60 -6.39
CA TRP A 236 20.29 -1.14 -7.62
C TRP A 236 21.71 -1.70 -7.46
N ARG A 237 22.44 -1.26 -6.42
CA ARG A 237 23.68 -1.92 -5.98
C ARG A 237 23.44 -3.29 -5.34
N GLY A 238 22.19 -3.62 -5.01
CA GLY A 238 21.85 -4.87 -4.33
C GLY A 238 22.32 -4.88 -2.87
N GLU A 239 22.25 -3.73 -2.19
CA GLU A 239 22.56 -3.65 -0.75
C GLU A 239 21.45 -4.39 0.03
N LEU A 240 21.84 -5.44 0.77
CA LEU A 240 20.91 -6.33 1.50
C LEU A 240 21.03 -6.14 3.00
N ARG A 241 19.93 -6.32 3.73
CA ARG A 241 19.94 -6.54 5.18
C ARG A 241 20.25 -8.01 5.50
N ASP A 242 20.55 -8.34 6.74
CA ASP A 242 20.87 -9.74 7.12
C ASP A 242 19.67 -10.71 7.03
N ASP A 243 18.45 -10.19 7.15
CA ASP A 243 17.20 -10.96 7.08
C ASP A 243 16.70 -11.16 5.63
N PRO A 244 16.74 -12.40 5.12
CA PRO A 244 16.38 -12.72 3.74
C PRO A 244 14.88 -12.76 3.46
N THR A 245 14.04 -12.69 4.50
CA THR A 245 12.56 -12.76 4.42
C THR A 245 11.97 -11.71 3.49
N HIS A 246 12.65 -10.58 3.40
CA HIS A 246 12.18 -9.39 2.71
C HIS A 246 12.95 -9.08 1.43
N TYR A 247 13.79 -10.01 0.99
CA TYR A 247 14.47 -9.87 -0.28
C TYR A 247 13.44 -9.86 -1.41
N GLU A 248 13.68 -8.95 -2.34
CA GLU A 248 12.89 -8.79 -3.55
C GLU A 248 13.72 -9.25 -4.74
N TYR A 249 13.14 -10.15 -5.55
CA TYR A 249 13.81 -10.65 -6.74
C TYR A 249 13.05 -10.22 -8.00
N LEU A 250 13.77 -9.56 -8.92
CA LEU A 250 13.26 -9.12 -10.21
C LEU A 250 13.75 -10.07 -11.31
N PHE A 251 12.83 -10.65 -12.07
CA PHE A 251 13.14 -11.60 -13.13
C PHE A 251 12.72 -11.11 -14.52
N ILE A 252 13.57 -11.33 -15.52
CA ILE A 252 13.22 -11.25 -16.96
C ILE A 252 13.74 -12.50 -17.68
N GLY A 253 12.99 -12.99 -18.67
CA GLY A 253 13.28 -14.23 -19.38
C GLY A 253 12.07 -15.15 -19.48
N ASP A 254 12.32 -16.45 -19.56
CA ASP A 254 11.27 -17.47 -19.69
C ASP A 254 10.90 -18.05 -18.33
N ALA A 255 9.62 -17.98 -17.99
CA ALA A 255 9.05 -18.57 -16.78
C ALA A 255 8.05 -19.67 -17.15
N LYS A 256 8.39 -20.91 -16.84
CA LYS A 256 7.50 -22.07 -17.01
C LYS A 256 6.77 -22.35 -15.71
N VAL A 257 5.45 -22.45 -15.76
CA VAL A 257 4.63 -22.80 -14.60
C VAL A 257 4.76 -24.30 -14.35
N LEU A 258 5.35 -24.67 -13.21
CA LEU A 258 5.50 -26.07 -12.80
C LEU A 258 4.28 -26.55 -12.03
N ASP A 259 3.75 -25.73 -11.13
CA ASP A 259 2.64 -26.11 -10.26
C ASP A 259 1.92 -24.89 -9.67
N GLU A 260 0.71 -25.11 -9.18
CA GLU A 260 -0.05 -24.18 -8.35
C GLU A 260 -0.07 -24.69 -6.91
N VAL A 261 0.66 -24.01 -6.02
CA VAL A 261 0.82 -24.46 -4.63
C VAL A 261 -0.44 -24.12 -3.85
N ARG A 262 -1.19 -25.16 -3.49
CA ARG A 262 -2.32 -25.05 -2.56
C ARG A 262 -1.79 -24.89 -1.15
N LYS A 263 -1.85 -23.68 -0.58
CA LYS A 263 -1.66 -23.52 0.87
C LYS A 263 -2.98 -23.84 1.57
N ASN A 264 -3.02 -24.98 2.27
CA ASN A 264 -4.08 -25.29 3.23
C ASN A 264 -3.81 -24.50 4.53
N TYR A 265 -4.32 -23.28 4.61
CA TYR A 265 -4.09 -22.41 5.78
C TYR A 265 -4.84 -22.86 7.05
N SER A 266 -5.73 -23.86 6.98
CA SER A 266 -6.45 -24.41 8.13
C SER A 266 -5.55 -25.12 9.15
N GLU A 267 -4.35 -25.55 8.76
CA GLU A 267 -3.42 -26.27 9.64
C GLU A 267 -2.51 -25.33 10.46
N PHE A 268 -2.32 -24.08 10.02
CA PHE A 268 -1.47 -23.11 10.72
C PHE A 268 -2.17 -22.42 11.90
N GLU A 269 -3.49 -22.24 11.85
CA GLU A 269 -4.24 -21.72 13.01
C GLU A 269 -4.43 -22.78 14.10
N ALA A 270 -4.51 -24.06 13.73
CA ALA A 270 -4.62 -25.17 14.68
C ALA A 270 -3.35 -25.36 15.54
N GLN A 271 -2.17 -24.93 15.05
CA GLN A 271 -0.93 -24.98 15.83
C GLN A 271 -0.72 -23.77 16.76
N LYS A 272 -1.43 -22.64 16.55
CA LYS A 272 -1.32 -21.45 17.42
C LYS A 272 -2.28 -21.44 18.62
N ILE A 273 -3.24 -22.37 18.66
CA ILE A 273 -4.17 -22.53 19.79
C ILE A 273 -3.73 -23.69 20.72
N GLY A 274 -2.63 -24.38 20.38
CA GLY A 274 -2.14 -25.56 21.08
C GLY A 274 -0.72 -25.46 21.66
N SER A 275 -0.18 -24.26 21.87
CA SER A 275 1.15 -24.04 22.49
C SER A 275 1.07 -23.10 23.68
#